data_AF-A0A1A2CL26-F1
#
_entry.id   AF-A0A1A2CL26-F1
#
_cell.length_a   1.000
_cell.length_b   1.000
_cell.length_c   1.000
_cell.angle_alpha   90.00
_cell.angle_beta   90.00
_cell.angle_gamma   90.00
#
_symmetry.space_group_name_H-M   'P 1'
#
loop_
_entity.id
_entity.type
_entity.pdbx_description
1 polymer ?
#
loop_
_entity_poly.entity_id
_entity_poly.type
_entity_poly.pdbx_seq_one_letter_code
_entity_poly.pdbx_strand_id
1 'polypeptide(L)'
;MAPLPRTPSDAACRCSASAWFGERFGAALPLGLREQAEAISWESFVATYGHTAGPLRLGHWACTDAERSAGRLGPQARHFRAMIAVGDSINTSTASASGPIAALTAMLHERGIKIETLKFHQMRSDRDIATFIRGTNGDRAEWAMGWSNDPTQSALRALIACANRLLT
;
A
#
# COMPACT_ATOMS: atom_id res chain seq x y z
N MET A 1 26.08 38.86 14.62
CA MET A 1 24.81 38.11 14.83
C MET A 1 24.47 37.42 13.52
N ALA A 2 24.86 36.16 13.36
CA ALA A 2 24.61 35.40 12.13
C ALA A 2 23.18 34.82 12.17
N PRO A 3 22.45 34.76 11.04
CA PRO A 3 21.12 34.18 11.03
C PRO A 3 21.20 32.66 11.23
N LEU A 4 20.33 32.12 12.08
CA LEU A 4 20.18 30.69 12.31
C LEU A 4 19.78 29.98 11.00
N PRO A 5 20.26 28.74 10.76
CA PRO A 5 19.87 27.97 9.60
C PRO A 5 18.38 27.65 9.65
N ARG A 6 17.67 27.89 8.54
CA ARG A 6 16.27 27.53 8.37
C ARG A 6 16.12 26.02 8.54
N THR A 7 15.32 25.60 9.52
CA THR A 7 14.88 24.21 9.68
C THR A 7 14.15 23.76 8.41
N PRO A 8 14.50 22.62 7.78
CA PRO A 8 13.86 22.16 6.54
C PRO A 8 12.41 21.68 6.68
N SER A 9 11.75 21.92 7.81
CA SER A 9 10.49 21.25 8.17
C SER A 9 9.21 22.01 7.80
N ASP A 10 9.32 23.23 7.27
CA ASP A 10 8.16 24.14 7.11
C ASP A 10 7.71 24.32 5.65
N ALA A 11 8.49 23.82 4.70
CA ALA A 11 8.23 23.92 3.26
C ALA A 11 7.36 22.77 2.71
N ALA A 12 7.43 21.58 3.32
CA ALA A 12 6.64 20.41 2.91
C ALA A 12 5.13 20.61 3.12
N CYS A 13 4.75 21.43 4.11
CA CYS A 13 3.35 21.72 4.47
C CYS A 13 2.59 22.57 3.44
N ARG A 14 3.23 23.00 2.34
CA ARG A 14 2.63 23.92 1.34
C ARG A 14 2.68 23.42 -0.10
N CYS A 15 3.44 22.38 -0.44
CA CYS A 15 3.44 21.85 -1.80
C CYS A 15 2.28 20.86 -2.01
N SER A 16 1.70 20.85 -3.21
CA SER A 16 0.68 19.85 -3.57
C SER A 16 1.28 18.46 -3.46
N ALA A 17 0.45 17.45 -3.18
CA ALA A 17 0.93 16.09 -3.08
C ALA A 17 1.64 15.65 -4.38
N SER A 18 1.10 16.03 -5.55
CA SER A 18 1.75 15.76 -6.85
C SER A 18 3.15 16.36 -6.96
N ALA A 19 3.35 17.61 -6.56
CA ALA A 19 4.66 18.26 -6.60
C ALA A 19 5.66 17.53 -5.68
N TRP A 20 5.20 17.16 -4.47
CA TRP A 20 6.01 16.41 -3.52
C TRP A 20 6.46 15.04 -4.07
N PHE A 21 5.56 14.28 -4.70
CA PHE A 21 5.92 13.00 -5.33
C PHE A 21 6.89 13.18 -6.50
N GLY A 22 6.69 14.21 -7.32
CA GLY A 22 7.60 14.55 -8.42
C GLY A 22 9.01 14.81 -7.92
N GLU A 23 9.17 15.57 -6.84
CA GLU A 23 10.46 15.85 -6.22
C GLU A 23 11.07 14.59 -5.57
N ARG A 24 10.29 13.83 -4.78
CA ARG A 24 10.81 12.71 -3.99
C ARG A 24 11.12 11.45 -4.81
N PHE A 25 10.32 11.17 -5.83
CA PHE A 25 10.40 9.93 -6.62
C PHE A 25 10.84 10.16 -8.07
N GLY A 26 10.94 11.41 -8.53
CA GLY A 26 11.21 11.71 -9.94
C GLY A 26 10.11 11.22 -10.88
N ALA A 27 8.92 10.92 -10.36
CA ALA A 27 7.82 10.31 -11.09
C ALA A 27 6.48 10.97 -10.73
N ALA A 28 5.64 11.17 -11.74
CA ALA A 28 4.29 11.68 -11.54
C ALA A 28 3.36 10.60 -10.97
N LEU A 29 2.40 11.00 -10.14
CA LEU A 29 1.32 10.14 -9.63
C LEU A 29 0.57 9.38 -10.73
N PRO A 30 -0.10 8.24 -10.43
CA PRO A 30 -0.97 7.58 -11.39
C PRO A 30 -2.02 8.53 -11.93
N LEU A 31 -2.28 8.51 -13.25
CA LEU A 31 -3.15 9.50 -13.92
C LEU A 31 -4.50 9.69 -13.21
N GLY A 32 -5.17 8.59 -12.85
CA GLY A 32 -6.47 8.62 -12.18
C GLY A 32 -6.46 9.06 -10.71
N LEU A 33 -5.30 9.46 -10.19
CA LEU A 33 -5.12 9.99 -8.83
C LEU A 33 -4.56 11.44 -8.85
N ARG A 34 -4.06 11.92 -10.00
CA ARG A 34 -3.42 13.23 -10.13
C ARG A 34 -4.36 14.39 -9.80
N GLU A 35 -5.56 14.40 -10.36
CA GLU A 35 -6.52 15.49 -10.17
C GLU A 35 -6.86 15.69 -8.69
N GLN A 36 -7.07 14.60 -7.96
CA GLN A 36 -7.36 14.65 -6.52
C GLN A 36 -6.13 15.06 -5.70
N ALA A 37 -4.93 14.68 -6.14
CA ALA A 37 -3.67 14.97 -5.46
C ALA A 37 -3.16 16.41 -5.67
N GLU A 38 -3.49 17.05 -6.79
CA GLU A 38 -3.16 18.47 -7.01
C GLU A 38 -3.93 19.39 -6.08
N ALA A 39 -5.14 18.99 -5.68
CA ALA A 39 -6.04 19.81 -4.87
C ALA A 39 -5.69 19.83 -3.38
N ILE A 40 -4.77 18.97 -2.91
CA ILE A 40 -4.50 18.78 -1.48
C ILE A 40 -3.00 18.78 -1.16
N SER A 41 -2.67 19.14 0.09
CA SER A 41 -1.29 19.03 0.59
C SER A 41 -0.85 17.57 0.70
N TRP A 42 0.47 17.37 0.73
CA TRP A 42 1.04 16.05 1.01
C TRP A 42 0.51 15.42 2.30
N GLU A 43 0.44 16.16 3.41
CA GLU A 43 -0.06 15.62 4.69
C GLU A 43 -1.51 15.16 4.57
N SER A 44 -2.34 15.97 3.91
CA SER A 44 -3.75 15.65 3.66
C SER A 44 -3.90 14.42 2.76
N PHE A 45 -3.02 14.29 1.77
CA PHE A 45 -2.96 13.13 0.89
C PHE A 45 -2.63 11.85 1.66
N VAL A 46 -1.59 11.86 2.50
CA VAL A 46 -1.23 10.69 3.32
C VAL A 46 -2.33 10.36 4.31
N ALA A 47 -2.93 11.37 4.95
CA ALA A 47 -4.04 11.18 5.86
C ALA A 47 -5.28 10.58 5.16
N THR A 48 -5.46 10.82 3.87
CA THR A 48 -6.60 10.32 3.10
C THR A 48 -6.33 8.92 2.52
N TYR A 49 -5.21 8.76 1.81
CA TYR A 49 -4.93 7.56 1.01
C TYR A 49 -3.99 6.58 1.71
N GLY A 50 -3.11 7.07 2.58
CA GLY A 50 -2.16 6.26 3.35
C GLY A 50 -2.72 5.71 4.66
N HIS A 51 -3.95 6.09 5.01
CA HIS A 51 -4.55 5.72 6.28
C HIS A 51 -4.94 4.24 6.30
N THR A 52 -4.22 3.45 7.09
CA THR A 52 -4.53 2.04 7.33
C THR A 52 -5.43 1.82 8.53
N ALA A 53 -5.88 2.87 9.24
CA ALA A 53 -6.79 2.66 10.36
C ALA A 53 -8.16 2.25 9.83
N GLY A 54 -8.76 1.28 10.50
CA GLY A 54 -9.98 0.62 10.09
C GLY A 54 -10.10 -0.75 10.75
N PRO A 55 -11.22 -1.45 10.53
CA PRO A 55 -11.49 -2.74 11.16
C PRO A 55 -10.51 -3.84 10.72
N LEU A 56 -9.93 -3.73 9.53
CA LEU A 56 -8.95 -4.68 9.01
C LEU A 56 -7.52 -4.26 9.36
N ARG A 57 -6.77 -5.13 10.05
CA ARG A 57 -5.36 -4.91 10.37
C ARG A 57 -4.52 -6.12 9.95
N LEU A 58 -3.34 -5.85 9.41
CA LEU A 58 -2.35 -6.86 9.06
C LEU A 58 -1.22 -6.83 10.10
N GLY A 59 -1.05 -7.96 10.79
CA GLY A 59 0.06 -8.20 11.70
C GLY A 59 1.24 -8.83 10.99
N HIS A 60 1.85 -9.85 11.60
CA HIS A 60 2.99 -10.55 11.04
C HIS A 60 2.68 -11.10 9.62
N TRP A 61 3.63 -10.93 8.70
CA TRP A 61 3.58 -11.43 7.33
C TRP A 61 4.86 -12.17 7.01
N ALA A 62 4.74 -13.36 6.40
CA ALA A 62 5.88 -14.15 5.96
C ALA A 62 5.59 -14.91 4.66
N CYS A 63 6.60 -15.01 3.80
CA CYS A 63 6.69 -16.03 2.75
C CYS A 63 7.39 -17.25 3.35
N THR A 64 6.67 -18.35 3.56
CA THR A 64 7.19 -19.53 4.28
C THR A 64 8.06 -20.43 3.39
N ASP A 65 8.03 -20.23 2.07
CA ASP A 65 8.85 -20.97 1.09
C ASP A 65 10.01 -20.13 0.50
N ALA A 66 10.52 -19.15 1.24
CA ALA A 66 11.51 -18.20 0.71
C ALA A 66 12.79 -18.89 0.17
N GLU A 67 13.13 -20.07 0.67
CA GLU A 67 14.36 -20.81 0.34
C GLU A 67 14.22 -21.86 -0.79
N ARG A 68 13.04 -22.01 -1.41
CA ARG A 68 12.91 -22.97 -2.53
C ARG A 68 13.81 -22.57 -3.69
N SER A 69 14.69 -23.50 -4.08
CA SER A 69 15.63 -23.33 -5.18
C SER A 69 14.93 -23.08 -6.51
N ALA A 70 15.45 -22.12 -7.28
CA ALA A 70 14.91 -21.62 -8.55
C ALA A 70 14.95 -22.64 -9.71
N GLY A 71 15.12 -23.94 -9.43
CA GLY A 71 15.43 -25.00 -10.40
C GLY A 71 14.28 -25.43 -11.32
N ARG A 72 13.15 -24.72 -11.33
CA ARG A 72 12.01 -25.00 -12.22
C ARG A 72 11.56 -23.71 -12.89
N LEU A 73 11.68 -23.65 -14.23
CA LEU A 73 11.21 -22.52 -15.03
C LEU A 73 9.68 -22.36 -14.90
N GLY A 74 9.23 -21.23 -14.33
CA GLY A 74 7.82 -20.80 -14.34
C GLY A 74 7.40 -20.03 -13.07
N PRO A 75 6.34 -19.20 -13.13
CA PRO A 75 5.77 -18.57 -11.93
C PRO A 75 5.23 -19.65 -10.99
N GLN A 76 5.93 -19.90 -9.88
CA GLN A 76 5.48 -20.86 -8.88
C GLN A 76 4.65 -20.18 -7.82
N ALA A 77 3.54 -20.82 -7.44
CA ALA A 77 2.84 -20.46 -6.23
C ALA A 77 3.77 -20.67 -5.02
N ARG A 78 3.88 -19.64 -4.18
CA ARG A 78 4.58 -19.68 -2.90
C ARG A 78 3.57 -19.70 -1.77
N HIS A 79 3.92 -20.34 -0.67
CA HIS A 79 3.11 -20.28 0.55
C HIS A 79 3.40 -18.99 1.34
N PHE A 80 2.32 -18.29 1.67
CA PHE A 80 2.35 -17.09 2.50
C PHE A 80 1.53 -17.32 3.76
N ARG A 81 1.95 -16.66 4.84
CA ARG A 81 1.26 -16.62 6.13
C ARG A 81 1.11 -15.19 6.60
N ALA A 82 -0.06 -14.88 7.15
CA ALA A 82 -0.38 -13.58 7.72
C ALA A 82 -1.15 -13.72 9.03
N MET A 83 -0.93 -12.82 9.98
CA MET A 83 -1.90 -12.57 11.06
C MET A 83 -2.84 -11.47 10.59
N ILE A 84 -4.14 -11.76 10.51
CA ILE A 84 -5.14 -10.80 10.05
C ILE A 84 -6.18 -10.62 11.16
N ALA A 85 -6.35 -9.36 11.56
CA ALA A 85 -7.38 -8.93 12.49
C ALA A 85 -8.55 -8.29 11.74
N VAL A 86 -9.77 -8.66 12.09
CA VAL A 86 -11.01 -8.00 11.62
C VAL A 86 -11.84 -7.66 12.85
N GLY A 87 -11.99 -6.38 13.16
CA GLY A 87 -12.52 -5.93 14.45
C GLY A 87 -11.67 -6.48 15.59
N ASP A 88 -12.31 -7.21 16.51
CA ASP A 88 -11.67 -7.80 17.69
C ASP A 88 -11.13 -9.23 17.46
N SER A 89 -11.42 -9.83 16.31
CA SER A 89 -10.99 -11.20 15.99
C SER A 89 -9.65 -11.20 15.25
N ILE A 90 -8.65 -11.87 15.81
CA ILE A 90 -7.31 -12.02 15.21
C ILE A 90 -7.07 -13.50 14.90
N ASN A 91 -6.88 -13.85 13.63
CA ASN A 91 -6.61 -15.21 13.21
C ASN A 91 -5.43 -15.27 12.23
N THR A 92 -4.70 -16.38 12.25
CA THR A 92 -3.69 -16.69 11.23
C THR A 92 -4.38 -17.12 9.93
N SER A 93 -3.93 -16.60 8.79
CA SER A 93 -4.33 -17.02 7.45
C SER A 93 -3.11 -17.47 6.65
N THR A 94 -3.33 -18.42 5.74
CA THR A 94 -2.31 -18.92 4.82
C THR A 94 -2.87 -19.01 3.42
N ALA A 95 -2.08 -18.69 2.41
CA ALA A 95 -2.48 -18.81 1.01
C ALA A 95 -1.30 -19.21 0.13
N SER A 96 -1.59 -19.97 -0.91
CA SER A 96 -0.65 -20.28 -1.99
C SER A 96 -0.92 -19.34 -3.15
N ALA A 97 0.03 -18.48 -3.52
CA ALA A 97 -0.18 -17.53 -4.60
C ALA A 97 1.13 -17.19 -5.34
N SER A 98 1.01 -16.59 -6.52
CA SER A 98 2.16 -16.14 -7.32
C SER A 98 2.89 -14.94 -6.72
N GLY A 99 2.30 -14.24 -5.75
CA GLY A 99 2.94 -13.12 -5.07
C GLY A 99 2.13 -12.57 -3.89
N PRO A 100 2.69 -11.58 -3.16
CA PRO A 100 2.12 -11.11 -1.89
C PRO A 100 0.72 -10.50 -2.01
N ILE A 101 0.47 -9.70 -3.07
CA ILE A 101 -0.85 -9.10 -3.29
C ILE A 101 -1.91 -10.17 -3.56
N ALA A 102 -1.63 -11.12 -4.45
CA ALA A 102 -2.54 -12.22 -4.73
C ALA A 102 -2.81 -13.09 -3.48
N ALA A 103 -1.76 -13.36 -2.68
CA ALA A 103 -1.91 -14.09 -1.43
C ALA A 103 -2.80 -13.35 -0.43
N LEU A 104 -2.54 -12.06 -0.18
CA LEU A 104 -3.36 -11.29 0.75
C LEU A 104 -4.80 -11.15 0.25
N THR A 105 -5.02 -10.88 -1.04
CA THR A 105 -6.37 -10.86 -1.63
C THR A 105 -7.10 -12.19 -1.41
N ALA A 106 -6.44 -13.33 -1.61
CA ALA A 106 -7.04 -14.65 -1.36
C ALA A 106 -7.41 -14.83 0.14
N MET A 107 -6.49 -14.49 1.05
CA MET A 107 -6.73 -14.58 2.50
C MET A 107 -7.89 -13.67 2.96
N LEU A 108 -8.06 -12.50 2.33
CA LEU A 108 -9.17 -11.60 2.61
C LEU A 108 -10.49 -12.13 2.05
N HIS A 109 -10.47 -12.67 0.83
CA HIS A 109 -11.64 -13.27 0.19
C HIS A 109 -12.19 -14.44 1.01
N GLU A 110 -11.34 -15.33 1.53
CA GLU A 110 -11.74 -16.43 2.43
C GLU A 110 -12.44 -15.94 3.71
N ARG A 111 -12.21 -14.69 4.10
CA ARG A 111 -12.86 -14.02 5.25
C ARG A 111 -14.10 -13.22 4.86
N GLY A 112 -14.56 -13.34 3.62
CA GLY A 112 -15.70 -12.59 3.10
C GLY A 112 -15.39 -11.14 2.71
N ILE A 113 -14.12 -10.71 2.75
CA ILE A 113 -13.71 -9.37 2.35
C ILE A 113 -13.28 -9.42 0.89
N LYS A 114 -14.17 -9.00 -0.01
CA LYS A 114 -13.91 -8.97 -1.45
C LYS A 114 -13.15 -7.70 -1.84
N ILE A 115 -12.02 -7.88 -2.49
CA ILE A 115 -11.25 -6.79 -3.08
C ILE A 115 -10.61 -7.24 -4.39
N GLU A 116 -10.90 -6.52 -5.47
CA GLU A 116 -10.28 -6.71 -6.78
C GLU A 116 -9.35 -5.55 -7.07
N THR A 117 -8.13 -5.83 -7.51
CA THR A 117 -7.15 -4.79 -7.85
C THR A 117 -7.35 -4.35 -9.31
N LEU A 118 -7.83 -3.12 -9.51
CA LEU A 118 -8.03 -2.53 -10.83
C LEU A 118 -6.76 -1.86 -11.38
N LYS A 119 -5.98 -1.22 -10.51
CA LYS A 119 -4.70 -0.58 -10.86
C LYS A 119 -3.69 -0.80 -9.75
N PHE A 120 -2.45 -1.05 -10.15
CA PHE A 120 -1.31 -1.19 -9.26
C PHE A 120 -0.15 -0.37 -9.81
N HIS A 121 0.38 0.53 -8.99
CA HIS A 121 1.57 1.33 -9.33
C HIS A 121 2.52 1.34 -8.14
N GLN A 122 3.80 1.05 -8.36
CA GLN A 122 4.82 1.16 -7.32
C GLN A 122 5.92 2.11 -7.78
N MET A 123 6.17 3.12 -6.97
CA MET A 123 7.24 4.09 -7.14
C MET A 123 8.35 3.79 -6.15
N ARG A 124 9.59 3.97 -6.59
CA ARG A 124 10.78 3.72 -5.78
C ARG A 124 11.70 4.93 -5.85
N SER A 125 12.14 5.35 -4.69
CA SER A 125 13.26 6.27 -4.46
C SER A 125 14.32 5.50 -3.65
N ASP A 126 15.49 6.09 -3.40
CA ASP A 126 16.65 5.40 -2.81
C ASP A 126 16.33 4.52 -1.59
N ARG A 127 15.45 5.02 -0.70
CA ARG A 127 15.06 4.30 0.54
C ARG A 127 13.57 4.15 0.73
N ASP A 128 12.78 4.70 -0.18
CA ASP A 128 11.33 4.81 -0.01
C ASP A 128 10.60 4.15 -1.16
N ILE A 129 9.55 3.41 -0.79
CA ILE A 129 8.68 2.72 -1.73
C ILE A 129 7.25 3.13 -1.41
N ALA A 130 6.63 3.76 -2.41
CA ALA A 130 5.22 4.13 -2.39
C ALA A 130 4.47 3.22 -3.35
N THR A 131 3.45 2.51 -2.85
CA THR A 131 2.57 1.69 -3.68
C THR A 131 1.18 2.28 -3.67
N PHE A 132 0.58 2.40 -4.83
CA PHE A 132 -0.77 2.88 -5.05
C PHE A 132 -1.61 1.76 -5.62
N ILE A 133 -2.74 1.49 -4.98
CA ILE A 133 -3.71 0.49 -5.43
C ILE A 133 -5.04 1.20 -5.64
N ARG A 134 -5.66 0.96 -6.81
CA ARG A 134 -7.08 1.22 -7.00
C ARG A 134 -7.79 -0.12 -6.88
N GLY A 135 -8.55 -0.32 -5.81
CA GLY A 135 -9.32 -1.53 -5.58
C GLY A 135 -10.82 -1.29 -5.75
N THR A 136 -11.59 -2.37 -5.91
CA THR A 136 -13.06 -2.35 -5.89
C THR A 136 -13.61 -3.51 -5.08
N ASN A 137 -14.78 -3.33 -4.47
CA ASN A 137 -15.56 -4.39 -3.84
C ASN A 137 -16.71 -4.91 -4.74
N GLY A 138 -16.81 -4.38 -5.97
CA GLY A 138 -17.89 -4.64 -6.93
C GLY A 138 -18.86 -3.47 -7.08
N ASP A 139 -19.06 -2.69 -6.01
CA ASP A 139 -20.02 -1.57 -5.99
C ASP A 139 -19.33 -0.21 -6.16
N ARG A 140 -18.16 -0.05 -5.54
CA ARG A 140 -17.37 1.19 -5.60
C ARG A 140 -15.88 0.90 -5.72
N ALA A 141 -15.15 1.86 -6.26
CA ALA A 141 -13.70 1.77 -6.43
C ALA A 141 -12.97 2.88 -5.66
N GLU A 142 -11.96 2.50 -4.90
CA GLU A 142 -11.19 3.39 -4.03
C GLU A 142 -9.71 3.34 -4.37
N TRP A 143 -9.05 4.49 -4.31
CA TRP A 143 -7.59 4.56 -4.29
C TRP A 143 -7.09 4.46 -2.86
N ALA A 144 -5.93 3.83 -2.70
CA ALA A 144 -5.17 3.85 -1.46
C ALA A 144 -3.68 3.79 -1.74
N MET A 145 -2.91 4.14 -0.72
CA MET A 145 -1.46 4.22 -0.74
C MET A 145 -0.87 3.42 0.43
N GLY A 146 0.29 2.81 0.20
CA GLY A 146 1.11 2.26 1.26
C GLY A 146 2.56 2.73 1.11
N TRP A 147 3.20 3.03 2.24
CA TRP A 147 4.59 3.47 2.29
C TRP A 147 5.42 2.47 3.10
N SER A 148 6.62 2.15 2.60
CA SER A 148 7.61 1.35 3.33
C SER A 148 8.98 1.49 2.65
N ASN A 149 10.04 1.04 3.33
CA ASN A 149 11.35 0.80 2.71
C ASN A 149 11.46 -0.57 2.03
N ASP A 150 10.47 -1.46 2.23
CA ASP A 150 10.37 -2.77 1.58
C ASP A 150 9.19 -2.79 0.58
N PRO A 151 9.39 -3.26 -0.67
CA PRO A 151 8.36 -3.20 -1.70
C PRO A 151 7.15 -4.07 -1.40
N THR A 152 7.34 -5.18 -0.67
CA THR A 152 6.24 -6.07 -0.27
C THR A 152 5.40 -5.39 0.81
N GLN A 153 6.04 -4.85 1.85
CA GLN A 153 5.37 -4.15 2.93
C GLN A 153 4.62 -2.90 2.44
N SER A 154 5.21 -2.13 1.52
CA SER A 154 4.51 -0.99 0.90
C SER A 154 3.24 -1.44 0.18
N ALA A 155 3.31 -2.53 -0.59
CA ALA A 155 2.18 -3.07 -1.33
C ALA A 155 1.08 -3.65 -0.43
N LEU A 156 1.46 -4.40 0.62
CA LEU A 156 0.52 -4.92 1.60
C LEU A 156 -0.20 -3.80 2.36
N ARG A 157 0.52 -2.75 2.77
CA ARG A 157 -0.08 -1.57 3.42
C ARG A 157 -1.09 -0.87 2.51
N ALA A 158 -0.76 -0.72 1.22
CA ALA A 158 -1.66 -0.13 0.24
C ALA A 158 -2.95 -0.96 0.09
N LEU A 159 -2.83 -2.29 0.08
CA LEU A 159 -3.98 -3.17 -0.05
C LEU A 159 -4.88 -3.14 1.20
N ILE A 160 -4.30 -3.11 2.40
CA ILE A 160 -5.04 -2.98 3.66
C ILE A 160 -5.75 -1.62 3.75
N ALA A 161 -5.07 -0.52 3.41
CA ALA A 161 -5.69 0.79 3.34
C ALA A 161 -6.86 0.81 2.34
N CYS A 162 -6.68 0.19 1.16
CA CYS A 162 -7.74 0.08 0.15
C CYS A 162 -8.94 -0.71 0.67
N ALA A 163 -8.70 -1.86 1.28
CA ALA A 163 -9.76 -2.70 1.84
C ALA A 163 -10.53 -1.97 2.95
N ASN A 164 -9.84 -1.28 3.87
CA ASN A 164 -10.51 -0.49 4.92
C ASN A 164 -11.39 0.63 4.34
N ARG A 165 -10.92 1.33 3.31
CA ARG A 165 -11.71 2.35 2.60
C ARG A 165 -12.94 1.76 1.89
N LEU A 166 -12.88 0.50 1.46
CA LEU A 166 -13.99 -0.22 0.82
C LEU A 166 -14.97 -0.88 1.81
N LEU A 167 -14.62 -0.94 3.10
CA LEU A 167 -15.46 -1.49 4.17
C LEU A 167 -16.31 -0.44 4.91
N THR A 168 -16.03 0.86 4.68
CA THR A 168 -16.77 1.98 5.29
C THR A 168 -18.13 2.20 4.62
#